data_AF-A0A3G2EIP4-F1
#
_entry.id   AF-A0A3G2EIP4-F1
#
_cell.length_a   1.000
_cell.length_b   1.000
_cell.length_c   1.000
_cell.angle_alpha   90.00
_cell.angle_beta   90.00
_cell.angle_gamma   90.00
#
_symmetry.space_group_name_H-M   'P 1'
#
loop_
_entity.id
_entity.type
_entity.pdbx_description
1 polymer ?
#
loop_
_entity_poly.entity_id
_entity_poly.type
_entity_poly.pdbx_seq_one_letter_code
_entity_poly.pdbx_strand_id
1 'polypeptide(L)'
;MSMPDTLPPTLSGAARMLRDAYPGGMPDTAYFAVLALLYEHFSDRNLTELMAAVTGKDAATILNDIYACASSEPAPSAIAAARKLLARHGLQAVCAED
;
A
#
# COMPACT_ATOMS: atom_id res chain seq x y z
N MET A 1 3.29 14.65 -19.16
CA MET A 1 4.57 14.03 -18.74
C MET A 1 4.87 14.55 -17.34
N SER A 2 4.60 13.74 -16.32
CA SER A 2 5.01 14.02 -14.93
C SER A 2 5.48 12.71 -14.31
N MET A 3 6.75 12.40 -14.54
CA MET A 3 7.59 11.61 -13.63
C MET A 3 8.76 12.53 -13.29
N PRO A 4 9.06 12.66 -12.00
CA PRO A 4 9.90 11.69 -11.31
C PRO A 4 9.05 10.97 -10.24
N ASP A 5 8.94 9.65 -10.16
CA ASP A 5 9.97 8.60 -10.18
C ASP A 5 11.18 8.88 -9.26
N THR A 6 10.88 9.43 -8.09
CA THR A 6 11.73 9.14 -6.93
C THR A 6 10.83 8.88 -5.75
N LEU A 7 10.12 7.76 -5.80
CA LEU A 7 9.64 7.15 -4.57
C LEU A 7 10.86 7.09 -3.61
N PRO A 8 10.75 7.59 -2.37
CA PRO A 8 11.86 7.57 -1.42
C PRO A 8 12.54 6.19 -1.40
N PRO A 9 13.89 6.12 -1.27
CA PRO A 9 14.60 4.85 -1.24
C PRO A 9 14.04 3.89 -0.18
N THR A 10 13.59 4.44 0.94
CA THR A 10 12.92 3.72 2.05
C THR A 10 11.63 3.03 1.62
N LEU A 11 10.90 3.56 0.64
CA LEU A 11 9.64 2.98 0.15
C LEU A 11 9.85 2.04 -1.05
N SER A 12 11.06 1.98 -1.61
CA SER A 12 11.35 1.16 -2.80
C SER A 12 11.17 -0.33 -2.52
N GLY A 13 11.51 -0.80 -1.32
CA GLY A 13 11.27 -2.18 -0.90
C GLY A 13 9.77 -2.52 -0.85
N ALA A 14 8.98 -1.64 -0.23
CA ALA A 14 7.53 -1.78 -0.16
C ALA A 14 6.87 -1.77 -1.55
N ALA A 15 7.28 -0.86 -2.44
CA ALA A 15 6.73 -0.78 -3.79
C ALA A 15 7.06 -2.03 -4.61
N ARG A 16 8.28 -2.55 -4.49
CA ARG A 16 8.66 -3.81 -5.14
C ARG A 16 7.82 -4.97 -4.62
N MET A 17 7.67 -5.10 -3.30
CA MET A 17 6.82 -6.13 -2.70
C MET A 17 5.39 -6.08 -3.25
N LEU A 18 4.78 -4.89 -3.33
CA LEU A 18 3.41 -4.74 -3.82
C LEU A 18 3.30 -5.08 -5.31
N ARG A 19 4.26 -4.69 -6.15
CA ARG A 19 4.30 -5.03 -7.57
C ARG A 19 4.47 -6.54 -7.79
N ASP A 20 5.31 -7.19 -6.99
CA ASP A 20 5.52 -8.63 -7.05
C ASP A 20 4.28 -9.42 -6.58
N ALA A 21 3.56 -8.90 -5.57
CA ALA A 21 2.31 -9.50 -5.07
C ALA A 21 1.11 -9.29 -6.01
N TYR A 22 1.11 -8.20 -6.78
CA TYR A 22 0.04 -7.83 -7.71
C TYR A 22 0.59 -7.52 -9.12
N PRO A 23 1.14 -8.51 -9.85
CA PRO A 23 1.82 -8.27 -11.12
C PRO A 23 0.89 -7.76 -12.24
N GLY A 24 -0.41 -8.04 -12.13
CA GLY A 24 -1.45 -7.52 -13.04
C GLY A 24 -2.10 -6.21 -12.58
N GLY A 25 -1.58 -5.58 -11.53
CA GLY A 25 -2.22 -4.47 -10.83
C GLY A 25 -3.06 -4.92 -9.63
N MET A 26 -3.25 -4.00 -8.69
CA MET A 26 -3.97 -4.27 -7.45
C MET A 26 -5.48 -4.21 -7.69
N PRO A 27 -6.24 -5.28 -7.40
CA PRO A 27 -7.69 -5.26 -7.57
C PRO A 27 -8.37 -4.42 -6.48
N ASP A 28 -9.52 -3.83 -6.79
CA ASP A 28 -10.28 -2.99 -5.84
C ASP A 28 -10.63 -3.72 -4.54
N THR A 29 -10.88 -5.04 -4.62
CA THR A 29 -11.16 -5.89 -3.46
C THR A 29 -9.99 -6.01 -2.49
N ALA A 30 -8.76 -5.79 -2.96
CA ALA A 30 -7.55 -5.81 -2.13
C ALA A 30 -7.11 -4.41 -1.72
N TYR A 31 -7.46 -3.38 -2.50
CA TYR A 31 -6.98 -2.02 -2.32
C TYR A 31 -7.18 -1.47 -0.90
N PHE A 32 -8.41 -1.45 -0.39
CA PHE A 32 -8.68 -0.94 0.95
C PHE A 32 -8.09 -1.83 2.05
N ALA A 33 -8.04 -3.15 1.85
CA ALA A 33 -7.40 -4.05 2.80
C ALA A 33 -5.89 -3.82 2.90
N VAL A 34 -5.23 -3.51 1.78
CA VAL A 34 -3.81 -3.14 1.73
C VAL A 34 -3.59 -1.76 2.36
N LEU A 35 -4.45 -0.78 2.09
CA LEU A 35 -4.38 0.53 2.75
C LEU A 35 -4.45 0.38 4.27
N ALA A 36 -5.49 -0.28 4.79
CA ALA A 36 -5.64 -0.49 6.24
C ALA A 36 -4.46 -1.23 6.85
N LEU A 37 -3.96 -2.27 6.17
CA LEU A 37 -2.83 -3.06 6.65
C LEU A 37 -1.54 -2.23 6.73
N LEU A 38 -1.23 -1.45 5.70
CA LEU A 38 0.01 -0.68 5.63
C LEU A 38 -0.07 0.63 6.44
N TYR A 39 -1.27 1.15 6.69
CA TYR A 39 -1.47 2.32 7.54
C TYR A 39 -0.94 2.12 8.98
N GLU A 40 -0.90 0.88 9.47
CA GLU A 40 -0.30 0.55 10.77
C GLU A 40 1.23 0.78 10.80
N HIS A 41 1.89 0.88 9.64
CA HIS A 41 3.35 0.89 9.50
C HIS A 41 3.90 2.13 8.78
N PHE A 42 3.04 2.91 8.13
CA PHE A 42 3.45 4.07 7.34
C PHE A 42 2.65 5.30 7.76
N SER A 43 3.31 6.46 7.78
CA SER A 43 2.60 7.74 7.84
C SER A 43 1.70 7.94 6.62
N ASP A 44 0.65 8.76 6.74
CA ASP A 44 -0.27 9.11 5.65
C ASP A 44 0.49 9.50 4.37
N ARG A 45 1.56 10.31 4.54
CA ARG A 45 2.41 10.76 3.44
C ARG A 45 3.12 9.59 2.75
N ASN A 46 3.79 8.74 3.52
CA ASN A 46 4.54 7.62 2.96
C ASN A 46 3.61 6.60 2.29
N LEU A 47 2.47 6.31 2.92
CA LEU A 47 1.47 5.41 2.35
C LEU A 47 0.88 5.98 1.06
N THR A 48 0.61 7.29 1.03
CA THR A 48 0.11 7.99 -0.15
C THR A 48 1.11 7.90 -1.32
N GLU A 49 2.37 8.24 -1.07
CA GLU A 49 3.43 8.20 -2.09
C GLU A 49 3.63 6.76 -2.60
N LEU A 50 3.66 5.77 -1.70
CA LEU A 50 3.78 4.35 -2.03
C LEU A 50 2.63 3.87 -2.93
N MET A 51 1.39 4.12 -2.52
CA MET A 51 0.22 3.61 -3.21
C MET A 51 -0.02 4.32 -4.55
N ALA A 52 0.28 5.62 -4.64
CA ALA A 52 0.29 6.34 -5.93
C ALA A 52 1.30 5.72 -6.90
N ALA A 53 2.52 5.41 -6.44
CA ALA A 53 3.57 4.81 -7.27
C ALA A 53 3.28 3.35 -7.70
N VAL A 54 2.47 2.61 -6.94
CA VAL A 54 2.11 1.22 -7.24
C VAL A 54 0.85 1.13 -8.09
N THR A 55 -0.15 1.96 -7.81
CA THR A 55 -1.46 1.89 -8.48
C THR A 55 -1.60 2.84 -9.66
N GLY A 56 -0.72 3.84 -9.78
CA GLY A 56 -0.84 4.91 -10.77
C GLY A 56 -1.98 5.89 -10.50
N LYS A 57 -2.68 5.76 -9.36
CA LYS A 57 -3.72 6.69 -8.93
C LYS A 57 -3.11 8.02 -8.47
N ASP A 58 -3.91 9.07 -8.56
CA ASP A 58 -3.54 10.39 -8.05
C ASP A 58 -3.38 10.38 -6.52
N ALA A 59 -2.35 11.07 -6.03
CA ALA A 59 -2.00 11.10 -4.61
C ALA A 59 -3.11 11.71 -3.73
N ALA A 60 -3.82 12.74 -4.19
CA ALA A 60 -4.93 13.31 -3.43
C ALA A 60 -6.11 12.35 -3.34
N THR A 61 -6.34 11.54 -4.38
CA THR A 61 -7.33 10.45 -4.34
C THR A 61 -6.94 9.39 -3.31
N ILE A 62 -5.69 8.94 -3.32
CA ILE A 62 -5.19 7.98 -2.32
C ILE A 62 -5.35 8.51 -0.89
N LEU A 63 -5.00 9.78 -0.66
CA LEU A 63 -5.08 10.38 0.68
C LEU A 63 -6.53 10.41 1.19
N ASN A 64 -7.48 10.76 0.33
CA ASN A 64 -8.91 10.71 0.67
C ASN A 64 -9.34 9.27 0.99
N ASP A 65 -8.88 8.29 0.20
CA ASP A 65 -9.19 6.87 0.43
C ASP A 65 -8.61 6.37 1.75
N ILE A 66 -7.43 6.82 2.17
CA ILE A 66 -6.83 6.49 3.48
C ILE A 66 -7.75 6.96 4.61
N TYR A 67 -8.22 8.21 4.56
CA TYR A 67 -9.13 8.75 5.58
C TYR A 67 -10.51 8.06 5.56
N ALA A 68 -11.03 7.73 4.38
CA ALA A 68 -12.27 6.96 4.24
C ALA A 68 -12.11 5.52 4.77
N CYS A 69 -10.97 4.89 4.52
CA CYS A 69 -10.62 3.55 4.97
C CYS A 69 -10.55 3.47 6.50
N ALA A 70 -9.91 4.45 7.14
CA ALA A 70 -9.84 4.55 8.60
C ALA A 70 -11.24 4.64 9.24
N SER A 71 -12.22 5.22 8.54
CA SER A 71 -13.59 5.36 9.01
C SER A 71 -14.49 4.15 8.71
N SER A 72 -14.16 3.38 7.66
CA SER A 72 -15.02 2.30 7.15
C SER A 72 -14.59 0.90 7.58
N GLU A 73 -13.39 0.75 8.16
CA GLU A 73 -12.79 -0.50 8.67
C GLU A 73 -12.99 -1.71 7.74
N PRO A 74 -12.05 -1.98 6.82
CA PRO A 74 -12.14 -3.13 5.93
C PRO A 74 -12.33 -4.44 6.70
N ALA A 75 -13.09 -5.37 6.12
CA ALA A 75 -13.39 -6.65 6.76
C ALA A 75 -12.10 -7.34 7.25
N PRO A 76 -12.03 -7.83 8.51
CA PRO A 76 -10.82 -8.45 9.06
C PRO A 76 -10.28 -9.61 8.22
N SER A 77 -11.18 -10.35 7.56
CA SER A 77 -10.82 -11.45 6.65
C SER A 77 -10.09 -10.96 5.39
N ALA A 78 -10.45 -9.79 4.86
CA ALA A 78 -9.78 -9.17 3.72
C ALA A 78 -8.38 -8.68 4.10
N ILE A 79 -8.24 -8.05 5.27
CA ILE A 79 -6.94 -7.63 5.83
C ILE A 79 -6.05 -8.86 6.05
N ALA A 80 -6.59 -9.94 6.64
CA ALA A 80 -5.85 -11.18 6.85
C ALA A 80 -5.39 -11.84 5.53
N ALA A 81 -6.23 -11.81 4.50
CA ALA A 81 -5.88 -12.31 3.17
C ALA A 81 -4.75 -11.48 2.54
N ALA A 82 -4.85 -10.14 2.59
CA ALA A 82 -3.80 -9.23 2.12
C ALA A 82 -2.49 -9.46 2.88
N ARG A 83 -2.54 -9.57 4.22
CA ARG A 83 -1.37 -9.85 5.06
C ARG A 83 -0.69 -11.15 4.67
N LYS A 84 -1.47 -12.24 4.50
CA LYS A 84 -0.93 -13.55 4.09
C LYS A 84 -0.28 -13.52 2.72
N LEU A 85 -0.85 -12.76 1.77
CA LEU A 85 -0.25 -12.57 0.46
C LEU A 85 1.07 -11.79 0.58
N LEU A 86 1.06 -10.60 1.18
CA LEU A 86 2.24 -9.75 1.27
C LEU A 86 3.37 -10.38 2.10
N ALA A 87 3.06 -11.18 3.12
CA ALA A 87 4.06 -11.94 3.88
C ALA A 87 4.90 -12.88 3.00
N ARG A 88 4.33 -13.43 1.92
CA ARG A 88 5.08 -14.25 0.96
C ARG A 88 6.05 -13.45 0.09
N HIS A 89 5.87 -12.13 0.05
CA HIS A 89 6.64 -11.19 -0.75
C HIS A 89 7.53 -10.26 0.10
N GLY A 90 7.65 -10.51 1.41
CA GLY A 90 8.59 -9.82 2.28
C GLY A 90 7.99 -8.71 3.16
N LEU A 91 6.70 -8.76 3.47
CA LEU A 91 6.04 -7.79 4.37
C LEU A 91 6.82 -7.55 5.68
N GLN A 92 7.40 -8.60 6.28
CA GLN A 92 8.16 -8.43 7.52
C GLN A 92 9.38 -7.51 7.40
N ALA A 93 10.02 -7.44 6.22
CA ALA A 93 11.18 -6.58 6.01
C ALA A 93 10.77 -5.11 5.89
N VAL A 94 9.57 -4.87 5.36
CA VAL A 94 8.98 -3.55 5.18
C VAL A 94 8.40 -3.01 6.50
N CYS A 95 7.90 -3.90 7.36
CA CYS A 95 7.33 -3.54 8.66
C CYS A 95 8.38 -3.43 9.80
N ALA A 96 9.61 -3.88 9.58
CA ALA A 96 10.67 -3.89 10.60
C ALA A 96 11.53 -2.61 10.63
N GLU A 97 11.26 -1.66 9.74
CA GLU A 97 11.89 -0.34 9.73
C GLU A 97 11.14 0.59 10.70
N ASP A 98 11.33 0.40 12.01
CA ASP A 98 10.96 1.34 13.10
C ASP A 98 12.22 2.01 13.66
#